data_AF-A0A9P3JNV7-F1
#
_entry.id   AF-A0A9P3JNV7-F1
#
_cell.length_a   1.000
_cell.length_b   1.000
_cell.length_c   1.000
_cell.angle_alpha   90.00
_cell.angle_beta   90.00
_cell.angle_gamma   90.00
#
_symmetry.space_group_name_H-M   'P 1'
#
loop_
_entity.id
_entity.type
_entity.pdbx_description
1 polymer ?
#
loop_
_entity_poly.entity_id
_entity_poly.type
_entity_poly.pdbx_seq_one_letter_code
_entity_poly.pdbx_strand_id
1 'polypeptide(L)'
;MASVKSHSKVVSIGRTPLVHPLDPLSPAEVSVAVATVRAAGATPELRDAMRFIEVSLNEPPKDVVALADAYFFPPYQHSVYIPPPPNPLLPPSKAFPPPPSSTHPASTSSSLSPSSLVASPSASSPSPKASVLRLPPREARLVTWNKLTNQTAVWVVELAEVHASLRGGHHRGRVKSSHVMEDVQPPMDAVEYAECEAAVKAHPPFQEAMRRRGVDDMELVMVDAWCVGYFSEADHPSRRLAKPIVFCRCPSDCSLDNGYARPVEGIYVTVDMQTMAIIKCEDQELIPLPPPDPLRNYTPGADRGGVDRSDLKPIKIEQPDGPSFRVAGYAVEWQKWSFRVGFTPKEGLVLHSLAYDDGSSGRRGIAHRLSFCEMVVPYGDPNDPHYRKNAFDAGEDGLGKNAHSLKKGCDCLGLIRYFDAHMSNFIGGVETIENVVCMHEEDHGMLWKHVDWRSGHAEVRRSRRLVLSFVCTVANYE
;
A
#
# COMPACT_ATOMS: atom_id res chain seq x y z
N MET A 1 -17.01 12.11 64.68
CA MET A 1 -15.95 11.20 64.22
C MET A 1 -16.32 10.68 62.85
N ALA A 2 -15.69 11.24 61.82
CA ALA A 2 -15.74 10.78 60.44
C ALA A 2 -14.56 9.85 60.17
N SER A 3 -14.70 8.93 59.19
CA SER A 3 -13.65 8.27 58.36
C SER A 3 -14.05 6.82 58.08
N VAL A 4 -13.93 6.19 56.90
CA VAL A 4 -13.58 6.55 55.52
C VAL A 4 -14.13 5.35 54.71
N LYS A 5 -14.91 5.58 53.65
CA LYS A 5 -15.14 4.57 52.59
C LYS A 5 -14.30 4.98 51.39
N SER A 6 -13.20 4.28 51.15
CA SER A 6 -12.32 4.50 49.99
C SER A 6 -13.09 4.20 48.70
N HIS A 7 -13.52 5.23 48.00
CA HIS A 7 -13.88 5.14 46.59
C HIS A 7 -12.64 5.52 45.80
N SER A 8 -11.88 4.53 45.37
CA SER A 8 -10.92 4.71 44.28
C SER A 8 -11.72 4.98 43.01
N LYS A 9 -11.94 6.26 42.69
CA LYS A 9 -12.30 6.68 41.34
C LYS A 9 -11.13 6.29 40.44
N VAL A 10 -11.24 5.15 39.76
CA VAL A 10 -10.49 4.91 38.53
C VAL A 10 -10.97 5.95 37.54
N VAL A 11 -10.26 7.07 37.45
CA VAL A 11 -10.38 7.97 36.32
C VAL A 11 -9.81 7.21 35.15
N SER A 12 -10.68 6.61 34.33
CA SER A 12 -10.28 6.15 33.01
C SER A 12 -9.92 7.39 32.20
N ILE A 13 -8.64 7.74 32.20
CA ILE A 13 -8.07 8.63 31.20
C ILE A 13 -8.23 7.85 29.90
N GLY A 14 -9.27 8.18 29.13
CA GLY A 14 -9.44 7.69 27.77
C GLY A 14 -8.23 8.13 26.96
N ARG A 15 -7.19 7.30 26.93
CA ARG A 15 -6.14 7.39 25.92
C ARG A 15 -6.80 6.92 24.63
N THR A 16 -7.32 7.86 23.85
CA THR A 16 -7.53 7.62 22.43
C THR A 16 -6.20 7.09 21.88
N PRO A 17 -6.17 5.97 21.14
CA PRO A 17 -4.94 5.55 20.49
C PRO A 17 -4.47 6.70 19.61
N LEU A 18 -3.27 7.22 19.88
CA LEU A 18 -2.69 8.25 19.05
C LEU A 18 -2.48 7.61 17.67
N VAL A 19 -3.16 8.10 16.63
CA VAL A 19 -2.93 7.65 15.24
C VAL A 19 -1.56 8.16 14.81
N HIS A 20 -0.76 7.32 14.16
CA HIS A 20 0.52 7.80 13.66
C HIS A 20 0.30 8.74 12.47
N PRO A 21 1.07 9.83 12.32
CA PRO A 21 0.85 10.78 11.23
C PRO A 21 1.22 10.23 9.84
N LEU A 22 1.76 9.00 9.76
CA LEU A 22 2.02 8.25 8.52
C LEU A 22 1.07 7.05 8.30
N ASP A 23 0.13 6.79 9.19
CA ASP A 23 -0.87 5.75 8.92
C ASP A 23 -1.73 6.20 7.71
N PRO A 24 -2.13 5.29 6.80
CA PRO A 24 -3.02 5.62 5.68
C PRO A 24 -4.28 6.38 6.09
N LEU A 25 -4.87 7.12 5.16
CA LEU A 25 -6.15 7.80 5.42
C LEU A 25 -7.25 6.78 5.72
N SER A 26 -8.03 7.05 6.76
CA SER A 26 -9.23 6.27 7.05
C SER A 26 -10.37 6.59 6.06
N PRO A 27 -11.39 5.73 5.92
CA PRO A 27 -12.57 6.02 5.09
C PRO A 27 -13.25 7.35 5.45
N ALA A 28 -13.27 7.70 6.73
CA ALA A 28 -13.86 8.94 7.21
C ALA A 28 -13.02 10.16 6.81
N GLU A 29 -11.69 10.06 6.87
CA GLU A 29 -10.78 11.11 6.41
C GLU A 29 -10.90 11.33 4.90
N VAL A 30 -10.96 10.27 4.09
CA VAL A 30 -11.19 10.36 2.64
C VAL A 30 -12.52 11.05 2.34
N SER A 31 -13.61 10.63 2.98
CA SER A 31 -14.94 11.23 2.81
C SER A 31 -14.94 12.72 3.12
N VAL A 32 -14.28 13.12 4.21
CA VAL A 32 -14.22 14.52 4.62
C VAL A 32 -13.33 15.36 3.70
N ALA A 33 -12.21 14.82 3.24
CA ALA A 33 -11.34 15.47 2.27
C ALA A 33 -12.12 15.78 0.97
N VAL A 34 -12.81 14.77 0.42
CA VAL A 34 -13.65 14.91 -0.77
C VAL A 34 -14.76 15.94 -0.55
N ALA A 35 -15.54 15.81 0.53
CA ALA A 35 -16.65 16.72 0.80
C ALA A 35 -16.18 18.17 0.95
N THR A 36 -15.01 18.38 1.56
CA THR A 36 -14.41 19.70 1.75
C THR A 36 -14.02 20.33 0.41
N VAL A 37 -13.33 19.59 -0.46
CA VAL A 37 -12.94 20.10 -1.79
C VAL A 37 -14.16 20.31 -2.68
N ARG A 38 -15.14 19.39 -2.67
CA ARG A 38 -16.39 19.56 -3.43
C ARG A 38 -17.16 20.80 -2.97
N ALA A 39 -17.26 21.05 -1.66
CA ALA A 39 -17.92 22.24 -1.14
C ALA A 39 -17.23 23.56 -1.53
N ALA A 40 -15.91 23.52 -1.78
CA ALA A 40 -15.15 24.68 -2.23
C ALA A 40 -15.40 25.06 -3.70
N GLY A 41 -16.06 24.20 -4.50
CA GLY A 41 -16.45 24.54 -5.86
C GLY A 41 -17.42 25.74 -5.91
N ALA A 42 -17.20 26.66 -6.86
CA ALA A 42 -17.91 27.93 -6.90
C ALA A 42 -19.41 27.81 -7.21
N THR A 43 -19.78 26.90 -8.11
CA THR A 43 -21.19 26.67 -8.53
C THR A 43 -21.55 25.18 -8.46
N PRO A 44 -22.83 24.80 -8.32
CA PRO A 44 -23.26 23.40 -8.32
C PRO A 44 -22.74 22.62 -9.54
N GLU A 45 -22.75 23.21 -10.71
CA GLU A 45 -22.33 22.59 -11.97
C GLU A 45 -20.83 22.23 -11.93
N LEU A 46 -20.00 23.13 -11.41
CA LEU A 46 -18.57 22.86 -11.23
C LEU A 46 -18.30 21.77 -10.17
N ARG A 47 -19.18 21.65 -9.16
CA ARG A 47 -19.06 20.60 -8.13
C ARG A 47 -19.41 19.23 -8.69
N ASP A 48 -20.44 19.15 -9.54
CA ASP A 48 -20.90 17.90 -10.15
C ASP A 48 -19.96 17.42 -11.26
N ALA A 49 -19.31 18.35 -11.94
CA ALA A 49 -18.28 18.07 -12.95
C ALA A 49 -16.91 17.69 -12.37
N MET A 50 -16.72 17.81 -11.05
CA MET A 50 -15.45 17.49 -10.40
C MET A 50 -15.24 15.98 -10.35
N ARG A 51 -14.03 15.54 -10.73
CA ARG A 51 -13.53 14.19 -10.61
C ARG A 51 -12.35 14.16 -9.64
N PHE A 52 -12.32 13.16 -8.77
CA PHE A 52 -11.32 12.96 -7.74
C PHE A 52 -10.32 11.91 -8.21
N ILE A 53 -9.24 12.36 -8.84
CA ILE A 53 -8.25 11.47 -9.44
C ILE A 53 -7.38 10.84 -8.36
N GLU A 54 -7.04 11.57 -7.30
CA GLU A 54 -6.25 11.03 -6.21
C GLU A 54 -6.72 11.65 -4.90
N VAL A 55 -6.82 10.83 -3.86
CA VAL A 55 -6.93 11.28 -2.47
C VAL A 55 -5.95 10.46 -1.66
N SER A 56 -4.91 11.11 -1.15
CA SER A 56 -3.82 10.48 -0.42
C SER A 56 -3.44 11.29 0.81
N LEU A 57 -2.73 10.66 1.74
CA LEU A 57 -2.15 11.36 2.88
C LEU A 57 -1.14 12.40 2.34
N ASN A 58 -1.29 13.66 2.73
CA ASN A 58 -0.23 14.64 2.57
C ASN A 58 0.82 14.36 3.64
N GLU A 59 1.89 13.65 3.25
CA GLU A 59 2.90 13.19 4.19
C GLU A 59 3.47 14.36 5.02
N PRO A 60 3.52 14.24 6.35
CA PRO A 60 3.98 15.30 7.23
C PRO A 60 5.49 15.59 7.05
N PRO A 61 5.95 16.79 7.44
CA PRO A 61 7.38 17.11 7.50
C PRO A 61 8.21 16.09 8.30
N LYS A 62 9.46 15.87 7.90
CA LYS A 62 10.34 14.84 8.47
C LYS A 62 10.57 14.99 9.98
N ASP A 63 10.61 16.22 10.49
CA ASP A 63 10.76 16.54 11.91
C ASP A 63 9.53 16.12 12.72
N VAL A 64 8.32 16.26 12.15
CA VAL A 64 7.08 15.75 12.73
C VAL A 64 7.09 14.23 12.79
N VAL A 65 7.54 13.57 11.71
CA VAL A 65 7.70 12.11 11.69
C VAL A 65 8.70 11.65 12.74
N ALA A 66 9.87 12.28 12.83
CA ALA A 66 10.89 11.93 13.82
C ALA A 66 10.38 12.06 15.26
N LEU A 67 9.60 13.12 15.53
CA LEU A 67 8.97 13.34 16.83
C LEU A 67 7.91 12.27 17.14
N ALA A 68 7.10 11.88 16.16
CA ALA A 68 6.15 10.77 16.30
C ALA A 68 6.89 9.44 16.52
N ASP A 69 7.88 9.11 15.69
CA ASP A 69 8.67 7.88 15.82
C ASP A 69 9.32 7.76 17.20
N ALA A 70 9.83 8.85 17.78
CA ALA A 70 10.38 8.83 19.13
C ALA A 70 9.36 8.45 20.22
N TYR A 71 8.07 8.70 19.98
CA TYR A 71 6.97 8.32 20.87
C TYR A 71 6.48 6.89 20.64
N PHE A 72 6.33 6.49 19.37
CA PHE A 72 5.79 5.18 19.00
C PHE A 72 6.82 4.06 19.03
N PHE A 73 8.10 4.38 18.84
CA PHE A 73 9.24 3.49 18.98
C PHE A 73 10.15 4.04 20.10
N PRO A 74 9.71 3.98 21.37
CA PRO A 74 10.53 4.50 22.46
C PRO A 74 11.89 3.78 22.46
N PRO A 75 13.00 4.49 22.77
CA PRO A 75 14.29 3.85 22.86
C PRO A 75 14.21 2.66 23.82
N TYR A 76 14.90 1.58 23.47
CA TYR A 76 14.96 0.36 24.28
C TYR A 76 15.42 0.74 25.69
N GLN A 77 14.48 0.82 26.64
CA GLN A 77 14.84 0.83 28.05
C GLN A 77 15.29 -0.60 28.33
N HIS A 78 16.53 -0.78 28.79
CA HIS A 78 16.93 -2.05 29.38
C HIS A 78 15.81 -2.48 30.32
N SER A 79 15.09 -3.52 29.93
CA SER A 79 14.23 -4.22 30.87
C SER A 79 15.14 -4.65 31.99
N VAL A 80 15.02 -3.97 33.14
CA VAL A 80 15.51 -4.52 34.39
C VAL A 80 14.82 -5.86 34.47
N TYR A 81 15.57 -6.92 34.26
CA TYR A 81 15.12 -8.27 34.52
C TYR A 81 14.77 -8.28 36.01
N ILE A 82 13.48 -8.18 36.32
CA ILE A 82 12.97 -8.44 37.66
C ILE A 82 12.79 -9.97 37.67
N PRO A 83 13.68 -10.73 38.33
CA PRO A 83 13.46 -12.16 38.46
C PRO A 83 12.09 -12.40 39.10
N PRO A 84 11.36 -13.45 38.70
CA PRO A 84 10.13 -13.82 39.39
C PRO A 84 10.43 -14.00 40.89
N PRO A 85 9.49 -13.67 41.79
CA PRO A 85 9.66 -13.94 43.21
C PRO A 85 9.99 -15.43 43.39
N PRO A 86 10.91 -15.81 44.29
CA PRO A 86 11.25 -17.19 44.50
C PRO A 86 9.97 -17.98 44.85
N ASN A 87 9.71 -19.05 44.11
CA ASN A 87 8.64 -19.98 44.42
C ASN A 87 8.75 -20.43 45.88
N PRO A 88 7.64 -20.55 46.62
CA PRO A 88 7.67 -21.07 47.98
C PRO A 88 8.28 -22.47 47.96
N LEU A 89 9.29 -22.64 48.83
CA LEU A 89 10.09 -23.85 48.99
C LEU A 89 9.21 -25.11 49.07
N LEU A 90 9.37 -26.02 48.10
CA LEU A 90 8.99 -27.41 48.28
C LEU A 90 9.85 -28.02 49.40
N PRO A 91 9.29 -28.87 50.28
CA PRO A 91 10.04 -29.48 51.37
C PRO A 91 11.13 -30.43 50.80
N PRO A 92 12.31 -30.51 51.42
CA PRO A 92 13.42 -31.26 50.86
C PRO A 92 13.17 -32.76 50.91
N SER A 93 13.32 -33.42 49.76
CA SER A 93 13.49 -34.88 49.69
C SER A 93 14.86 -35.27 50.26
N LYS A 94 14.86 -36.34 51.05
CA LYS A 94 16.06 -36.90 51.71
C LYS A 94 17.10 -37.32 50.65
N ALA A 95 18.32 -36.80 50.76
CA ALA A 95 19.50 -37.32 50.06
C ALA A 95 20.60 -37.68 51.08
N PHE A 96 21.23 -38.82 50.81
CA PHE A 96 22.24 -39.52 51.61
C PHE A 96 23.55 -38.71 51.79
N PRO A 97 24.37 -39.00 52.84
CA PRO A 97 25.52 -38.18 53.21
C PRO A 97 26.77 -38.47 52.34
N PRO A 98 27.63 -37.46 52.06
CA PRO A 98 28.96 -37.66 51.50
C PRO A 98 30.05 -37.82 52.59
N PRO A 99 31.21 -38.43 52.27
CA PRO A 99 32.32 -38.65 53.21
C PRO A 99 33.25 -37.41 53.34
N PRO A 100 34.15 -37.37 54.36
CA PRO A 100 34.74 -36.12 54.84
C PRO A 100 36.11 -35.74 54.23
N SER A 101 36.23 -34.42 54.01
CA SER A 101 37.37 -33.49 54.15
C SER A 101 38.83 -33.90 53.91
N SER A 102 39.53 -33.06 53.14
CA SER A 102 40.95 -32.72 53.37
C SER A 102 41.17 -31.20 53.31
N THR A 103 42.05 -30.71 54.18
CA THR A 103 42.27 -29.33 54.64
C THR A 103 43.44 -28.59 53.96
N HIS A 104 43.46 -27.26 54.17
CA HIS A 104 44.59 -26.28 54.17
C HIS A 104 44.67 -25.26 53.00
N PRO A 105 45.23 -24.03 53.22
CA PRO A 105 44.57 -22.92 53.91
C PRO A 105 44.66 -21.56 53.17
N ALA A 106 44.06 -20.54 53.79
CA ALA A 106 43.79 -19.19 53.31
C ALA A 106 45.00 -18.27 53.05
N SER A 107 44.77 -17.25 52.20
CA SER A 107 45.49 -15.98 52.20
C SER A 107 44.51 -14.80 52.13
N THR A 108 44.76 -13.82 52.99
CA THR A 108 43.98 -12.64 53.38
C THR A 108 44.25 -11.38 52.54
N SER A 109 43.25 -10.48 52.49
CA SER A 109 43.29 -8.99 52.49
C SER A 109 42.30 -8.43 51.46
N SER A 110 41.58 -7.33 51.62
CA SER A 110 41.33 -6.41 52.74
C SER A 110 40.10 -5.57 52.35
N SER A 111 39.20 -5.36 53.32
CA SER A 111 38.01 -4.52 53.26
C SER A 111 38.35 -3.02 53.36
N LEU A 112 37.68 -2.18 52.57
CA LEU A 112 37.55 -0.75 52.83
C LEU A 112 36.09 -0.32 52.58
N SER A 113 35.41 0.00 53.68
CA SER A 113 34.17 0.79 53.70
C SER A 113 34.52 2.28 53.60
N PRO A 114 33.57 3.13 53.16
CA PRO A 114 33.43 4.40 53.84
C PRO A 114 31.98 4.72 54.24
N SER A 115 31.92 5.36 55.40
CA SER A 115 30.75 5.82 56.12
C SER A 115 30.03 6.99 55.44
N SER A 116 28.73 7.03 55.76
CA SER A 116 27.77 8.13 55.69
C SER A 116 28.30 9.56 55.67
N LEU A 117 27.76 10.36 54.74
CA LEU A 117 27.49 11.79 54.92
C LEU A 117 26.12 12.11 54.32
N VAL A 118 25.18 12.38 55.21
CA VAL A 118 23.84 12.89 54.92
C VAL A 118 23.96 14.38 54.60
N ALA A 119 23.55 14.80 53.41
CA ALA A 119 23.24 16.18 53.10
C ALA A 119 22.01 16.19 52.18
N SER A 120 20.88 16.62 52.74
CA SER A 120 19.64 16.87 52.01
C SER A 120 19.73 18.21 51.27
N PRO A 121 19.48 18.27 49.95
CA PRO A 121 18.97 19.49 49.34
C PRO A 121 17.47 19.34 49.19
N SER A 122 16.74 20.16 49.95
CA SER A 122 15.36 20.51 49.64
C SER A 122 15.35 21.27 48.32
N ALA A 123 15.00 20.60 47.23
CA ALA A 123 14.58 21.23 46.00
C ALA A 123 13.31 20.52 45.55
N SER A 124 12.17 21.20 45.71
CA SER A 124 10.90 20.84 45.10
C SER A 124 11.05 20.85 43.58
N SER A 125 11.42 19.71 43.01
CA SER A 125 11.32 19.48 41.57
C SER A 125 9.84 19.34 41.22
N PRO A 126 9.29 20.17 40.32
CA PRO A 126 7.94 19.92 39.82
C PRO A 126 7.98 18.57 39.10
N SER A 127 7.03 17.70 39.45
CA SER A 127 6.71 16.52 38.66
C SER A 127 6.62 16.92 37.18
N PRO A 128 7.27 16.20 36.25
CA PRO A 128 7.14 16.53 34.84
C PRO A 128 5.66 16.32 34.50
N LYS A 129 4.93 17.42 34.31
CA LYS A 129 3.65 17.38 33.62
C LYS A 129 3.95 16.69 32.30
N ALA A 130 3.43 15.49 32.10
CA ALA A 130 3.51 14.81 30.81
C ALA A 130 2.93 15.78 29.78
N SER A 131 3.80 16.46 29.04
CA SER A 131 3.41 17.23 27.87
C SER A 131 2.78 16.21 26.94
N VAL A 132 1.46 16.26 26.79
CA VAL A 132 0.77 15.47 25.78
C VAL A 132 1.42 15.86 24.45
N LEU A 133 2.08 14.90 23.82
CA LEU A 133 2.69 15.12 22.52
C LEU A 133 1.56 15.51 21.55
N ARG A 134 1.51 16.77 21.17
CA ARG A 134 0.50 17.29 20.25
C ARG A 134 1.11 17.34 18.87
N LEU A 135 0.92 16.27 18.12
CA LEU A 135 1.24 16.24 16.69
C LEU A 135 0.33 17.22 15.92
N PRO A 136 0.79 17.79 14.79
CA PRO A 136 -0.05 18.61 13.95
C PRO A 136 -1.23 17.79 13.39
N PRO A 137 -2.32 18.45 12.96
CA PRO A 137 -3.40 17.78 12.26
C PRO A 137 -2.87 17.04 11.03
N ARG A 138 -3.49 15.90 10.70
CA ARG A 138 -3.22 15.19 9.44
C ARG A 138 -3.73 16.03 8.28
N GLU A 139 -3.08 15.92 7.15
CA GLU A 139 -3.48 16.62 5.93
C GLU A 139 -3.70 15.59 4.81
N ALA A 140 -4.69 15.83 3.95
CA ALA A 140 -4.91 15.05 2.74
C ALA A 140 -4.50 15.89 1.53
N ARG A 141 -3.84 15.24 0.57
CA ARG A 141 -3.56 15.79 -0.76
C ARG A 141 -4.58 15.21 -1.73
N LEU A 142 -5.21 16.08 -2.53
CA LEU A 142 -6.16 15.65 -3.56
C LEU A 142 -5.73 16.17 -4.92
N VAL A 143 -5.86 15.33 -5.94
CA VAL A 143 -5.77 15.72 -7.35
C VAL A 143 -7.17 15.63 -7.93
N THR A 144 -7.67 16.74 -8.48
CA THR A 144 -8.99 16.78 -9.12
C THR A 144 -8.88 17.21 -10.57
N TRP A 145 -9.77 16.69 -11.39
CA TRP A 145 -10.01 17.17 -12.75
C TRP A 145 -11.45 17.65 -12.87
N ASN A 146 -11.69 18.76 -13.58
CA ASN A 146 -13.04 19.26 -13.82
C ASN A 146 -13.43 19.05 -15.28
N LYS A 147 -14.43 18.19 -15.52
CA LYS A 147 -14.89 17.84 -16.89
C LYS A 147 -15.41 19.04 -17.69
N LEU A 148 -15.93 20.08 -17.03
CA LEU A 148 -16.44 21.27 -17.73
C LEU A 148 -15.33 22.22 -18.15
N THR A 149 -14.32 22.43 -17.29
CA THR A 149 -13.25 23.42 -17.55
C THR A 149 -11.97 22.80 -18.11
N ASN A 150 -11.88 21.47 -18.15
CA ASN A 150 -10.66 20.70 -18.40
C ASN A 150 -9.50 21.01 -17.44
N GLN A 151 -9.77 21.63 -16.29
CA GLN A 151 -8.73 22.04 -15.36
C GLN A 151 -8.38 20.93 -14.38
N THR A 152 -7.07 20.76 -14.19
CA THR A 152 -6.49 19.93 -13.13
C THR A 152 -6.12 20.82 -11.96
N ALA A 153 -6.43 20.40 -10.73
CA ALA A 153 -6.06 21.13 -9.53
C ALA A 153 -5.56 20.20 -8.42
N VAL A 154 -4.56 20.69 -7.68
CA VAL A 154 -4.03 20.04 -6.48
C VAL A 154 -4.52 20.80 -5.26
N TRP A 155 -5.07 20.06 -4.31
CA TRP A 155 -5.63 20.58 -3.07
C TRP A 155 -4.89 19.98 -1.88
N VAL A 156 -4.73 20.79 -0.83
CA VAL A 156 -4.33 20.30 0.49
C VAL A 156 -5.45 20.62 1.48
N VAL A 157 -5.94 19.60 2.17
CA VAL A 157 -7.01 19.71 3.16
C VAL A 157 -6.48 19.30 4.52
N GLU A 158 -6.56 20.21 5.48
CA GLU A 158 -6.31 19.91 6.90
C GLU A 158 -7.50 19.15 7.47
N LEU A 159 -7.23 17.99 8.09
CA LEU A 159 -8.21 17.10 8.68
C LEU A 159 -8.20 17.28 10.20
N ALA A 160 -9.29 17.81 10.74
CA ALA A 160 -9.50 17.95 12.17
C ALA A 160 -10.45 16.86 12.69
N GLU A 161 -10.00 16.09 13.67
CA GLU A 161 -10.89 15.23 14.46
C GLU A 161 -11.75 16.10 15.38
N VAL A 162 -13.06 16.19 15.12
CA VAL A 162 -13.98 16.80 16.09
C VAL A 162 -14.39 15.75 17.10
N HIS A 163 -13.79 15.80 18.29
CA HIS A 163 -14.26 15.06 19.44
C HIS A 163 -15.56 15.69 19.96
N ALA A 164 -16.71 15.32 19.39
CA ALA A 164 -17.98 15.58 20.04
C ALA A 164 -18.14 14.59 21.19
N SER A 165 -17.88 15.05 22.41
CA SER A 165 -17.81 14.25 23.63
C SER A 165 -19.10 13.51 24.03
N LEU A 166 -20.17 13.53 23.22
CA LEU A 166 -21.43 12.82 23.52
C LEU A 166 -22.19 12.22 22.32
N ARG A 167 -21.75 12.38 21.07
CA ARG A 167 -22.32 11.68 19.88
C ARG A 167 -21.25 11.65 18.78
N GLY A 168 -20.91 10.46 18.28
CA GLY A 168 -19.90 10.15 17.25
C GLY A 168 -19.19 11.36 16.61
N GLY A 169 -17.88 11.48 16.87
CA GLY A 169 -17.07 12.57 16.33
C GLY A 169 -17.19 12.68 14.80
N HIS A 170 -17.50 13.86 14.30
CA HIS A 170 -17.52 14.14 12.87
C HIS A 170 -16.16 14.72 12.47
N HIS A 171 -15.43 14.08 11.56
CA HIS A 171 -14.25 14.71 10.97
C HIS A 171 -14.67 16.04 10.29
N ARG A 172 -13.85 17.09 10.38
CA ARG A 172 -14.03 18.34 9.64
C ARG A 172 -12.79 18.63 8.83
N GLY A 173 -12.97 19.06 7.59
CA GLY A 173 -11.88 19.46 6.71
C GLY A 173 -11.81 20.97 6.55
N ARG A 174 -10.61 21.49 6.31
CA ARG A 174 -10.37 22.89 5.93
C ARG A 174 -9.39 22.93 4.77
N VAL A 175 -9.76 23.57 3.66
CA VAL A 175 -8.84 23.80 2.53
C VAL A 175 -7.70 24.70 3.02
N LYS A 176 -6.47 24.23 2.87
CA LYS A 176 -5.23 24.94 3.19
C LYS A 176 -4.67 25.65 1.97
N SER A 177 -4.69 24.95 0.84
CA SER A 177 -4.26 25.47 -0.45
C SER A 177 -5.00 24.78 -1.59
N SER A 178 -5.10 25.48 -2.71
CA SER A 178 -5.62 24.96 -3.96
C SER A 178 -4.87 25.61 -5.12
N HIS A 179 -4.31 24.80 -6.02
CA HIS A 179 -3.52 25.27 -7.15
C HIS A 179 -4.01 24.60 -8.43
N VAL A 180 -4.40 25.39 -9.43
CA VAL A 180 -4.65 24.88 -10.78
C VAL A 180 -3.30 24.59 -11.42
N MET A 181 -3.18 23.41 -12.00
CA MET A 181 -1.96 22.97 -12.68
C MET A 181 -2.13 23.19 -14.17
N GLU A 182 -1.27 24.03 -14.72
CA GLU A 182 -1.20 24.33 -16.14
C GLU A 182 -0.47 23.20 -16.87
N ASP A 183 -0.83 22.99 -18.14
CA ASP A 183 -0.16 22.08 -19.07
C ASP A 183 0.03 20.64 -18.57
N VAL A 184 -0.94 20.12 -17.80
CA VAL A 184 -0.96 18.73 -17.33
C VAL A 184 -2.36 18.12 -17.40
N GLN A 185 -2.39 16.80 -17.63
CA GLN A 185 -3.59 15.97 -17.51
C GLN A 185 -3.33 14.88 -16.46
N PRO A 186 -4.30 14.59 -15.58
CA PRO A 186 -4.18 13.53 -14.61
C PRO A 186 -4.66 12.19 -15.23
N PRO A 187 -4.39 11.05 -14.58
CA PRO A 187 -4.87 9.74 -14.99
C PRO A 187 -6.29 9.71 -15.52
N MET A 188 -6.50 8.88 -16.53
CA MET A 188 -7.84 8.52 -17.00
C MET A 188 -8.48 7.51 -16.08
N ASP A 189 -9.81 7.55 -16.03
CA ASP A 189 -10.58 6.71 -15.14
C ASP A 189 -11.29 5.55 -15.84
N ALA A 190 -11.66 4.52 -15.07
CA ALA A 190 -12.32 3.34 -15.63
C ALA A 190 -13.68 3.66 -16.28
N VAL A 191 -14.39 4.70 -15.81
CA VAL A 191 -15.62 5.20 -16.44
C VAL A 191 -15.27 5.91 -17.75
N GLU A 192 -14.21 6.72 -17.78
CA GLU A 192 -13.71 7.34 -19.01
C GLU A 192 -13.27 6.30 -20.04
N TYR A 193 -12.65 5.18 -19.62
CA TYR A 193 -12.30 4.06 -20.50
C TYR A 193 -13.56 3.43 -21.11
N ALA A 194 -14.57 3.14 -20.29
CA ALA A 194 -15.84 2.59 -20.76
C ALA A 194 -16.62 3.56 -21.69
N GLU A 195 -16.63 4.86 -21.36
CA GLU A 195 -17.24 5.91 -22.20
C GLU A 195 -16.53 6.02 -23.56
N CYS A 196 -15.19 5.93 -23.57
CA CYS A 196 -14.38 5.94 -24.78
C CYS A 196 -14.65 4.70 -25.65
N GLU A 197 -14.65 3.51 -25.06
CA GLU A 197 -14.98 2.27 -25.77
C GLU A 197 -16.36 2.37 -26.42
N ALA A 198 -17.38 2.82 -25.67
CA ALA A 198 -18.73 2.98 -26.19
C ALA A 198 -18.79 3.99 -27.34
N ALA A 199 -18.09 5.13 -27.23
CA ALA A 199 -18.05 6.14 -28.27
C ALA A 199 -17.41 5.62 -29.56
N VAL A 200 -16.31 4.86 -29.47
CA VAL A 200 -15.64 4.27 -30.62
C VAL A 200 -16.52 3.19 -31.27
N LYS A 201 -17.08 2.26 -30.48
CA LYS A 201 -17.98 1.19 -30.97
C LYS A 201 -19.25 1.73 -31.64
N ALA A 202 -19.73 2.90 -31.23
CA ALA A 202 -20.89 3.56 -31.83
C ALA A 202 -20.58 4.38 -33.10
N HIS A 203 -19.30 4.58 -33.45
CA HIS A 203 -18.91 5.45 -34.55
C HIS A 203 -19.08 4.75 -35.92
N PRO A 204 -19.93 5.25 -36.85
CA PRO A 204 -20.23 4.53 -38.09
C PRO A 204 -19.01 4.25 -38.99
N PRO A 205 -18.05 5.17 -39.18
CA PRO A 205 -16.81 4.88 -39.90
C PRO A 205 -15.99 3.73 -39.29
N PHE A 206 -15.98 3.61 -37.96
CA PHE A 206 -15.30 2.53 -37.26
C PHE A 206 -16.02 1.19 -37.47
N GLN A 207 -17.35 1.18 -37.36
CA GLN A 207 -18.16 -0.01 -37.62
C GLN A 207 -17.99 -0.54 -39.06
N GLU A 208 -17.89 0.36 -40.05
CA GLU A 208 -17.60 -0.01 -41.43
C GLU A 208 -16.21 -0.67 -41.56
N ALA A 209 -15.19 -0.08 -40.95
CA ALA A 209 -13.84 -0.61 -40.95
C ALA A 209 -13.75 -2.00 -40.29
N MET A 210 -14.52 -2.23 -39.21
CA MET A 210 -14.64 -3.53 -38.56
C MET A 210 -15.39 -4.55 -39.43
N ARG A 211 -16.47 -4.15 -40.10
CA ARG A 211 -17.21 -5.03 -41.03
C ARG A 211 -16.35 -5.48 -42.21
N ARG A 212 -15.50 -4.61 -42.74
CA ARG A 212 -14.51 -4.97 -43.77
C ARG A 212 -13.52 -6.06 -43.29
N ARG A 213 -13.32 -6.18 -41.98
CA ARG A 213 -12.50 -7.23 -41.33
C ARG A 213 -13.32 -8.45 -40.89
N GLY A 214 -14.61 -8.51 -41.25
CA GLY A 214 -15.51 -9.61 -40.92
C GLY A 214 -16.04 -9.56 -39.48
N VAL A 215 -16.06 -8.39 -38.84
CA VAL A 215 -16.59 -8.20 -37.48
C VAL A 215 -17.80 -7.27 -37.54
N ASP A 216 -18.99 -7.86 -37.54
CA ASP A 216 -20.27 -7.14 -37.45
C ASP A 216 -20.74 -6.94 -36.00
N ASP A 217 -20.35 -7.85 -35.10
CA ASP A 217 -20.73 -7.80 -33.69
C ASP A 217 -19.73 -6.97 -32.88
N MET A 218 -20.14 -5.76 -32.51
CA MET A 218 -19.32 -4.85 -31.71
C MET A 218 -19.16 -5.31 -30.26
N GLU A 219 -19.95 -6.26 -29.76
CA GLU A 219 -19.77 -6.82 -28.41
C GLU A 219 -18.51 -7.68 -28.30
N LEU A 220 -17.95 -8.11 -29.43
CA LEU A 220 -16.66 -8.80 -29.50
C LEU A 220 -15.47 -7.82 -29.49
N VAL A 221 -15.70 -6.54 -29.74
CA VAL A 221 -14.66 -5.53 -29.87
C VAL A 221 -14.33 -4.94 -28.51
N MET A 222 -13.06 -4.95 -28.16
CA MET A 222 -12.49 -4.29 -26.99
C MET A 222 -11.70 -3.06 -27.44
N VAL A 223 -11.87 -1.95 -26.74
CA VAL A 223 -11.20 -0.68 -27.07
C VAL A 223 -10.52 -0.16 -25.81
N ASP A 224 -9.20 -0.30 -25.78
CA ASP A 224 -8.40 0.16 -24.65
C ASP A 224 -8.00 1.61 -24.88
N ALA A 225 -8.49 2.52 -24.03
CA ALA A 225 -8.20 3.94 -24.14
C ALA A 225 -6.76 4.25 -23.70
N TRP A 226 -5.83 4.25 -24.66
CA TRP A 226 -4.43 4.57 -24.40
C TRP A 226 -4.16 6.07 -24.38
N CYS A 227 -3.28 6.49 -23.46
CA CYS A 227 -2.72 7.83 -23.41
C CYS A 227 -2.02 8.19 -24.73
N VAL A 228 -1.98 9.47 -25.07
CA VAL A 228 -1.41 9.93 -26.36
C VAL A 228 0.08 10.23 -26.32
N GLY A 229 0.66 10.38 -25.12
CA GLY A 229 1.98 10.99 -24.92
C GLY A 229 2.05 12.42 -25.46
N TYR A 230 3.26 12.99 -25.56
CA TYR A 230 3.48 14.32 -26.17
C TYR A 230 4.45 14.20 -27.34
N PHE A 231 3.93 14.21 -28.57
CA PHE A 231 4.75 14.13 -29.79
C PHE A 231 4.71 15.40 -30.63
N SER A 232 3.68 16.21 -30.46
CA SER A 232 3.51 17.50 -31.14
C SER A 232 2.52 18.38 -30.38
N GLU A 233 2.39 19.64 -30.77
CA GLU A 233 1.35 20.56 -30.25
C GLU A 233 -0.08 20.04 -30.45
N ALA A 234 -0.31 19.08 -31.36
CA ALA A 234 -1.61 18.44 -31.51
C ALA A 234 -2.00 17.57 -30.30
N ASP A 235 -1.00 17.10 -29.54
CA ASP A 235 -1.14 16.30 -28.32
C ASP A 235 -1.06 17.16 -27.05
N HIS A 236 -1.14 18.50 -27.19
CA HIS A 236 -1.00 19.43 -26.07
C HIS A 236 -2.01 19.13 -24.94
N PRO A 237 -1.59 19.14 -23.66
CA PRO A 237 -2.42 18.79 -22.51
C PRO A 237 -3.59 19.75 -22.24
N SER A 238 -3.74 20.83 -23.03
CA SER A 238 -4.97 21.63 -23.05
C SER A 238 -6.16 20.84 -23.60
N ARG A 239 -5.91 19.70 -24.24
CA ARG A 239 -6.90 18.72 -24.69
C ARG A 239 -6.67 17.41 -23.95
N ARG A 240 -7.74 16.79 -23.47
CA ARG A 240 -7.68 15.46 -22.86
C ARG A 240 -7.91 14.43 -23.95
N LEU A 241 -6.84 13.81 -24.44
CA LEU A 241 -6.88 12.94 -25.62
C LEU A 241 -6.55 11.50 -25.27
N ALA A 242 -7.19 10.57 -25.99
CA ALA A 242 -6.80 9.17 -26.06
C ALA A 242 -6.58 8.74 -27.51
N LYS A 243 -5.69 7.77 -27.72
CA LYS A 243 -5.49 7.06 -29.00
C LYS A 243 -5.70 5.56 -28.75
N PRO A 244 -6.96 5.09 -28.75
CA PRO A 244 -7.26 3.74 -28.29
C PRO A 244 -6.62 2.65 -29.15
N ILE A 245 -6.31 1.52 -28.52
CA ILE A 245 -5.87 0.30 -29.18
C ILE A 245 -7.05 -0.68 -29.18
N VAL A 246 -7.25 -1.35 -30.31
CA VAL A 246 -8.44 -2.16 -30.52
C VAL A 246 -8.06 -3.63 -30.60
N PHE A 247 -8.83 -4.46 -29.91
CA PHE A 247 -8.72 -5.91 -29.90
C PHE A 247 -10.08 -6.54 -30.19
N CYS A 248 -10.10 -7.80 -30.62
CA CYS A 248 -11.35 -8.47 -30.96
C CYS A 248 -11.39 -9.89 -30.42
N ARG A 249 -12.35 -10.21 -29.56
CA ARG A 249 -12.67 -11.59 -29.20
C ARG A 249 -13.18 -12.38 -30.41
N CYS A 250 -13.07 -13.69 -30.36
CA CYS A 250 -13.72 -14.58 -31.32
C CYS A 250 -15.20 -14.75 -30.98
N PRO A 251 -16.08 -14.86 -31.99
CA PRO A 251 -17.43 -15.37 -31.78
C PRO A 251 -17.32 -16.81 -31.23
N SER A 252 -17.61 -16.98 -29.95
CA SER A 252 -17.56 -18.28 -29.27
C SER A 252 -18.44 -18.27 -28.03
N ASP A 253 -18.84 -19.45 -27.58
CA ASP A 253 -19.59 -19.62 -26.32
C ASP A 253 -18.69 -19.41 -25.08
N CYS A 254 -17.39 -19.16 -25.26
CA CYS A 254 -16.46 -18.92 -24.18
C CYS A 254 -16.48 -17.44 -23.79
N SER A 255 -17.08 -17.11 -22.65
CA SER A 255 -17.07 -15.75 -22.09
C SER A 255 -15.69 -15.28 -21.62
N LEU A 256 -14.67 -16.16 -21.65
CA LEU A 256 -13.31 -15.92 -21.19
C LEU A 256 -12.30 -15.84 -22.35
N ASP A 257 -12.76 -15.59 -23.57
CA ASP A 257 -11.87 -15.47 -24.72
C ASP A 257 -10.89 -14.29 -24.57
N ASN A 258 -9.61 -14.58 -24.79
CA ASN A 258 -8.53 -13.62 -24.68
C ASN A 258 -8.46 -12.75 -25.95
N GLY A 259 -9.11 -11.58 -25.89
CA GLY A 259 -9.11 -10.60 -26.98
C GLY A 259 -7.73 -10.01 -27.30
N TYR A 260 -6.84 -9.86 -26.30
CA TYR A 260 -5.49 -9.31 -26.50
C TYR A 260 -4.65 -10.10 -27.51
N ALA A 261 -4.95 -11.38 -27.71
CA ALA A 261 -4.30 -12.22 -28.72
C ALA A 261 -4.77 -11.95 -30.16
N ARG A 262 -5.73 -11.03 -30.36
CA ARG A 262 -6.28 -10.64 -31.67
C ARG A 262 -6.37 -9.12 -31.80
N PRO A 263 -5.22 -8.41 -31.88
CA PRO A 263 -5.20 -6.98 -32.18
C PRO A 263 -5.86 -6.68 -33.53
N VAL A 264 -6.56 -5.56 -33.58
CA VAL A 264 -7.13 -4.98 -34.80
C VAL A 264 -6.16 -3.90 -35.29
N GLU A 265 -5.37 -4.23 -36.31
CA GLU A 265 -4.39 -3.30 -36.88
C GLU A 265 -4.92 -2.52 -38.10
N GLY A 266 -4.28 -1.40 -38.38
CA GLY A 266 -4.56 -0.52 -39.52
C GLY A 266 -5.77 0.41 -39.34
N ILE A 267 -6.43 0.40 -38.17
CA ILE A 267 -7.45 1.38 -37.78
C ILE A 267 -6.91 2.24 -36.64
N TYR A 268 -6.96 3.56 -36.79
CA TYR A 268 -6.46 4.50 -35.80
C TYR A 268 -7.53 5.52 -35.45
N VAL A 269 -7.81 5.63 -34.15
CA VAL A 269 -8.84 6.51 -33.62
C VAL A 269 -8.22 7.49 -32.64
N THR A 270 -8.61 8.76 -32.71
CA THR A 270 -8.27 9.78 -31.71
C THR A 270 -9.55 10.28 -31.09
N VAL A 271 -9.63 10.22 -29.77
CA VAL A 271 -10.82 10.59 -28.99
C VAL A 271 -10.50 11.78 -28.08
N ASP A 272 -11.39 12.76 -28.06
CA ASP A 272 -11.42 13.80 -27.04
C ASP A 272 -12.16 13.26 -25.82
N MET A 273 -11.44 12.92 -24.75
CA MET A 273 -11.99 12.30 -23.55
C MET A 273 -12.82 13.27 -22.70
N GLN A 274 -12.62 14.58 -22.86
CA GLN A 274 -13.44 15.56 -22.14
C GLN A 274 -14.88 15.55 -22.68
N THR A 275 -15.01 15.54 -24.00
CA THR A 275 -16.31 15.61 -24.71
C THR A 275 -16.83 14.26 -25.19
N MET A 276 -16.00 13.20 -25.09
CA MET A 276 -16.23 11.87 -25.67
C MET A 276 -16.51 11.91 -27.18
N ALA A 277 -15.82 12.81 -27.88
CA ALA A 277 -15.98 13.00 -29.32
C ALA A 277 -14.84 12.33 -30.11
N ILE A 278 -15.20 11.61 -31.18
CA ILE A 278 -14.23 11.07 -32.14
C ILE A 278 -13.69 12.23 -32.98
N ILE A 279 -12.41 12.57 -32.79
CA ILE A 279 -11.73 13.63 -33.56
C ILE A 279 -11.28 13.09 -34.91
N LYS A 280 -10.78 11.85 -34.92
CA LYS A 280 -10.19 11.20 -36.09
C LYS A 280 -10.49 9.71 -36.04
N CYS A 281 -10.86 9.13 -37.16
CA CYS A 281 -10.99 7.68 -37.35
C CYS A 281 -10.48 7.35 -38.75
N GLU A 282 -9.34 6.67 -38.83
CA GLU A 282 -8.64 6.35 -40.07
C GLU A 282 -8.49 4.85 -40.22
N ASP A 283 -9.05 4.28 -41.28
CA ASP A 283 -8.80 2.90 -41.72
C ASP A 283 -7.74 2.94 -42.82
N GLN A 284 -6.47 2.93 -42.43
CA GLN A 284 -5.33 3.15 -43.32
C GLN A 284 -4.96 1.89 -44.10
N GLU A 285 -5.08 0.72 -43.46
CA GLU A 285 -4.67 -0.55 -44.05
C GLU A 285 -5.60 -1.67 -43.60
N LEU A 286 -6.06 -2.51 -44.54
CA LEU A 286 -6.85 -3.69 -44.22
C LEU A 286 -5.94 -4.85 -43.81
N ILE A 287 -5.60 -4.91 -42.53
CA ILE A 287 -4.82 -6.01 -41.95
C ILE A 287 -5.78 -7.09 -41.42
N PRO A 288 -5.68 -8.36 -41.87
CA PRO A 288 -6.51 -9.44 -41.35
C PRO A 288 -6.27 -9.69 -39.86
N LEU A 289 -7.33 -9.97 -39.11
CA LEU A 289 -7.20 -10.37 -37.71
C LEU A 289 -6.44 -11.69 -37.59
N PRO A 290 -5.63 -11.87 -36.52
CA PRO A 290 -5.11 -13.17 -36.18
C PRO A 290 -6.24 -14.21 -36.10
N PRO A 291 -6.02 -15.43 -36.63
CA PRO A 291 -7.05 -16.45 -36.67
C PRO A 291 -7.48 -16.85 -35.25
N PRO A 292 -8.71 -17.39 -35.09
CA PRO A 292 -9.12 -18.04 -33.85
C PRO A 292 -8.13 -19.15 -33.43
N ASP A 293 -7.73 -19.16 -32.17
CA ASP A 293 -6.88 -20.20 -31.59
C ASP A 293 -7.33 -20.50 -30.15
N PRO A 294 -7.88 -21.70 -29.85
CA PRO A 294 -8.32 -22.04 -28.50
C PRO A 294 -7.17 -22.11 -27.48
N LEU A 295 -5.91 -22.25 -27.92
CA LEU A 295 -4.75 -22.37 -27.05
C LEU A 295 -4.33 -21.03 -26.41
N ARG A 296 -4.82 -19.90 -26.92
CA ARG A 296 -4.52 -18.56 -26.37
C ARG A 296 -5.27 -18.24 -25.08
N ASN A 297 -6.33 -19.01 -24.78
CA ASN A 297 -7.11 -18.83 -23.57
C ASN A 297 -6.34 -19.49 -22.41
N TYR A 298 -6.12 -18.71 -21.36
CA TYR A 298 -5.42 -19.12 -20.13
C TYR A 298 -6.38 -19.78 -19.11
N THR A 299 -7.44 -20.39 -19.62
CA THR A 299 -8.43 -21.15 -18.84
C THR A 299 -7.92 -22.56 -18.49
N PRO A 300 -8.56 -23.24 -17.53
CA PRO A 300 -8.30 -24.66 -17.24
C PRO A 300 -8.24 -25.52 -18.51
N GLY A 301 -7.40 -26.57 -18.48
CA GLY A 301 -7.17 -27.45 -19.62
C GLY A 301 -8.46 -28.00 -20.21
N ALA A 302 -9.42 -28.39 -19.36
CA ALA A 302 -10.71 -28.93 -19.78
C ALA A 302 -11.49 -27.98 -20.70
N ASP A 303 -11.42 -26.67 -20.46
CA ASP A 303 -12.17 -25.65 -21.22
C ASP A 303 -11.61 -25.43 -22.64
N ARG A 304 -10.36 -25.83 -22.86
CA ARG A 304 -9.64 -25.67 -24.14
C ARG A 304 -9.25 -27.00 -24.80
N GLY A 305 -9.91 -28.10 -24.40
CA GLY A 305 -9.70 -29.43 -24.98
C GLY A 305 -8.41 -30.13 -24.54
N GLY A 306 -7.77 -29.65 -23.47
CA GLY A 306 -6.59 -30.23 -22.85
C GLY A 306 -6.89 -30.89 -21.49
N VAL A 307 -5.83 -31.31 -20.80
CA VAL A 307 -5.90 -31.91 -19.46
C VAL A 307 -4.91 -31.20 -18.56
N ASP A 308 -5.37 -30.76 -17.39
CA ASP A 308 -4.50 -30.16 -16.37
C ASP A 308 -3.61 -31.21 -15.72
N ARG A 309 -2.43 -30.77 -15.25
CA ARG A 309 -1.49 -31.67 -14.56
C ARG A 309 -2.10 -32.19 -13.27
N SER A 310 -2.08 -33.52 -13.10
CA SER A 310 -2.63 -34.20 -11.91
C SER A 310 -1.55 -34.75 -10.96
N ASP A 311 -0.27 -34.48 -11.24
CA ASP A 311 0.89 -35.06 -10.54
C ASP A 311 1.51 -34.12 -9.48
N LEU A 312 0.99 -32.89 -9.33
CA LEU A 312 1.40 -31.97 -8.28
C LEU A 312 0.88 -32.43 -6.91
N LYS A 313 1.81 -32.68 -5.97
CA LYS A 313 1.47 -33.03 -4.59
C LYS A 313 1.26 -31.76 -3.75
N PRO A 314 0.30 -31.74 -2.81
CA PRO A 314 0.07 -30.58 -1.95
C PRO A 314 1.29 -30.22 -1.09
N ILE A 315 1.54 -28.91 -0.92
CA ILE A 315 2.53 -28.35 0.00
C ILE A 315 1.78 -27.55 1.07
N LYS A 316 2.10 -27.81 2.35
CA LYS A 316 1.53 -27.08 3.48
C LYS A 316 2.64 -26.31 4.19
N ILE A 317 2.44 -25.00 4.33
CA ILE A 317 3.35 -24.09 5.05
C ILE A 317 2.60 -23.64 6.31
N GLU A 318 3.08 -24.06 7.47
CA GLU A 318 2.40 -23.85 8.76
C GLU A 318 3.37 -23.28 9.78
N GLN A 319 2.87 -22.38 10.63
CA GLN A 319 3.60 -21.81 11.77
C GLN A 319 2.80 -22.12 13.05
N PRO A 320 3.07 -23.24 13.74
CA PRO A 320 2.22 -23.72 14.84
C PRO A 320 2.15 -22.74 16.01
N ASP A 321 3.23 -21.98 16.24
CA ASP A 321 3.32 -20.98 17.32
C ASP A 321 2.98 -19.56 16.84
N GLY A 322 2.44 -19.41 15.63
CA GLY A 322 2.18 -18.12 15.00
C GLY A 322 3.42 -17.49 14.33
N PRO A 323 3.26 -16.28 13.76
CA PRO A 323 4.35 -15.58 13.09
C PRO A 323 5.31 -14.92 14.10
N SER A 324 6.55 -14.72 13.67
CA SER A 324 7.60 -14.03 14.44
C SER A 324 7.52 -12.50 14.33
N PHE A 325 6.60 -11.97 13.51
CA PHE A 325 6.35 -10.54 13.39
C PHE A 325 5.20 -10.10 14.31
N ARG A 326 5.21 -8.84 14.72
CA ARG A 326 4.11 -8.17 15.40
C ARG A 326 3.61 -7.00 14.56
N VAL A 327 2.31 -6.78 14.58
CA VAL A 327 1.66 -5.67 13.88
C VAL A 327 0.79 -4.89 14.86
N ALA A 328 1.02 -3.59 14.94
CA ALA A 328 0.20 -2.65 15.71
C ALA A 328 -0.33 -1.56 14.76
N GLY A 329 -1.57 -1.72 14.31
CA GLY A 329 -2.12 -0.92 13.21
C GLY A 329 -1.33 -1.17 11.93
N TYR A 330 -0.56 -0.17 11.50
CA TYR A 330 0.33 -0.23 10.35
C TYR A 330 1.82 -0.35 10.71
N ALA A 331 2.18 -0.33 12.00
CA ALA A 331 3.54 -0.54 12.46
C ALA A 331 3.88 -2.04 12.50
N VAL A 332 5.02 -2.40 11.94
CA VAL A 332 5.52 -3.78 11.87
C VAL A 332 6.84 -3.87 12.62
N GLU A 333 6.98 -4.93 13.43
CA GLU A 333 8.23 -5.34 14.04
C GLU A 333 8.53 -6.80 13.69
N TRP A 334 9.74 -7.09 13.21
CA TRP A 334 10.16 -8.46 12.87
C TRP A 334 11.68 -8.59 12.89
N GLN A 335 12.22 -9.55 13.65
CA GLN A 335 13.66 -9.87 13.66
C GLN A 335 14.57 -8.61 13.71
N LYS A 336 14.30 -7.71 14.66
CA LYS A 336 14.97 -6.41 14.86
C LYS A 336 14.63 -5.31 13.84
N TRP A 337 13.93 -5.61 12.76
CA TRP A 337 13.38 -4.60 11.86
C TRP A 337 12.14 -3.94 12.47
N SER A 338 11.99 -2.63 12.22
CA SER A 338 10.77 -1.89 12.49
C SER A 338 10.47 -0.91 11.35
N PHE A 339 9.21 -0.82 10.92
CA PHE A 339 8.76 0.08 9.87
C PHE A 339 7.23 0.27 9.92
N ARG A 340 6.70 1.11 9.03
CA ARG A 340 5.25 1.27 8.83
C ARG A 340 4.84 0.99 7.39
N VAL A 341 3.70 0.34 7.24
CA VAL A 341 3.08 0.04 5.95
C VAL A 341 2.14 1.18 5.56
N GLY A 342 2.41 1.80 4.42
CA GLY A 342 1.55 2.77 3.75
C GLY A 342 1.01 2.21 2.45
N PHE A 343 -0.01 2.87 1.90
CA PHE A 343 -0.55 2.56 0.58
C PHE A 343 -1.08 3.83 -0.09
N THR A 344 -0.73 4.07 -1.36
CA THR A 344 -1.21 5.24 -2.13
C THR A 344 -1.87 4.81 -3.44
N PRO A 345 -2.85 5.56 -3.97
CA PRO A 345 -3.48 5.24 -5.26
C PRO A 345 -2.48 5.19 -6.43
N LYS A 346 -1.43 6.03 -6.40
CA LYS A 346 -0.40 6.07 -7.45
C LYS A 346 0.61 4.93 -7.32
N GLU A 347 1.24 4.80 -6.15
CA GLU A 347 2.45 3.97 -5.98
C GLU A 347 2.15 2.56 -5.46
N GLY A 348 0.94 2.32 -4.95
CA GLY A 348 0.62 1.10 -4.22
C GLY A 348 1.33 1.05 -2.87
N LEU A 349 2.01 -0.05 -2.58
CA LEU A 349 2.69 -0.29 -1.30
C LEU A 349 3.85 0.70 -1.04
N VAL A 350 3.83 1.34 0.12
CA VAL A 350 4.91 2.22 0.60
C VAL A 350 5.42 1.73 1.96
N LEU A 351 6.73 1.76 2.18
CA LEU A 351 7.33 1.50 3.50
C LEU A 351 7.88 2.79 4.08
N HIS A 352 7.50 3.12 5.31
CA HIS A 352 7.95 4.30 6.02
C HIS A 352 8.79 3.97 7.26
N SER A 353 9.69 4.88 7.62
CA SER A 353 10.48 4.82 8.86
C SER A 353 11.17 3.48 9.07
N LEU A 354 11.74 2.88 8.01
CA LEU A 354 12.43 1.61 8.08
C LEU A 354 13.71 1.74 8.91
N ALA A 355 13.81 0.94 9.96
CA ALA A 355 14.91 0.93 10.90
C ALA A 355 15.26 -0.48 11.36
N TYR A 356 16.47 -0.64 11.86
CA TYR A 356 16.98 -1.89 12.44
C TYR A 356 17.48 -1.64 13.87
N ASP A 357 17.11 -2.51 14.80
CA ASP A 357 17.59 -2.49 16.18
C ASP A 357 18.99 -3.12 16.27
N ASP A 358 19.99 -2.28 16.56
CA ASP A 358 21.40 -2.62 16.57
C ASP A 358 21.97 -2.65 18.01
N GLY A 359 21.28 -3.36 18.89
CA GLY A 359 21.72 -3.62 20.25
C GLY A 359 21.94 -2.33 21.05
N SER A 360 23.17 -2.09 21.52
CA SER A 360 23.49 -0.89 22.30
C SER A 360 23.33 0.42 21.53
N SER A 361 23.36 0.36 20.19
CA SER A 361 23.11 1.53 19.33
C SER A 361 21.62 1.82 19.15
N GLY A 362 20.75 0.92 19.62
CA GLY A 362 19.30 1.04 19.54
C GLY A 362 18.77 1.05 18.10
N ARG A 363 17.62 1.71 17.92
CA ARG A 363 16.91 1.79 16.63
C ARG A 363 17.65 2.70 15.64
N ARG A 364 18.34 2.11 14.67
CA ARG A 364 19.06 2.82 13.60
C ARG A 364 18.20 2.92 12.34
N GLY A 365 17.88 4.15 11.91
CA GLY A 365 17.17 4.39 10.66
C GLY A 365 17.97 3.91 9.44
N ILE A 366 17.30 3.21 8.52
CA ILE A 366 17.86 2.69 7.27
C ILE A 366 17.27 3.45 6.07
N ALA A 367 15.94 3.57 6.01
CA ALA A 367 15.27 4.34 4.96
C ALA A 367 14.06 5.07 5.55
N HIS A 368 13.88 6.34 5.14
CA HIS A 368 12.73 7.12 5.59
C HIS A 368 11.43 6.72 4.86
N ARG A 369 11.54 6.44 3.56
CA ARG A 369 10.44 6.08 2.67
C ARG A 369 10.96 5.22 1.52
N LEU A 370 10.28 4.13 1.19
CA LEU A 370 10.55 3.29 0.01
C LEU A 370 9.24 3.03 -0.73
N SER A 371 9.22 3.23 -2.05
CA SER A 371 8.06 3.04 -2.92
C SER A 371 8.47 2.79 -4.37
N PHE A 372 7.53 2.36 -5.20
CA PHE A 372 7.61 2.46 -6.66
C PHE A 372 7.03 3.80 -7.10
N CYS A 373 7.88 4.80 -7.33
CA CYS A 373 7.42 6.16 -7.67
C CYS A 373 6.95 6.30 -9.12
N GLU A 374 7.44 5.42 -10.00
CA GLU A 374 7.01 5.32 -11.40
C GLU A 374 7.38 3.94 -11.97
N MET A 375 6.65 3.52 -13.00
CA MET A 375 7.00 2.39 -13.87
C MET A 375 6.66 2.78 -15.31
N VAL A 376 7.57 2.54 -16.25
CA VAL A 376 7.35 2.88 -17.65
C VAL A 376 7.60 1.68 -18.55
N VAL A 377 6.72 1.49 -19.53
CA VAL A 377 6.76 0.39 -20.50
C VAL A 377 6.85 0.96 -21.93
N PRO A 378 8.06 1.33 -22.40
CA PRO A 378 8.26 1.80 -23.76
C PRO A 378 8.30 0.62 -24.74
N TYR A 379 7.43 0.63 -25.74
CA TYR A 379 7.43 -0.39 -26.79
C TYR A 379 8.50 -0.11 -27.84
N GLY A 380 9.18 -1.17 -28.30
CA GLY A 380 10.33 -1.07 -29.21
C GLY A 380 10.01 -1.10 -30.71
N ASP A 381 8.74 -1.03 -31.11
CA ASP A 381 8.36 -0.98 -32.53
C ASP A 381 8.41 0.48 -33.03
N PRO A 382 9.29 0.81 -33.99
CA PRO A 382 9.46 2.19 -34.45
C PRO A 382 8.38 2.66 -35.44
N ASN A 383 7.47 1.78 -35.89
CA ASN A 383 6.47 2.14 -36.90
C ASN A 383 5.33 2.97 -36.29
N ASP A 384 4.69 3.81 -37.11
CA ASP A 384 3.43 4.48 -36.71
C ASP A 384 2.30 3.44 -36.63
N PRO A 385 1.45 3.48 -35.59
CA PRO A 385 1.48 4.38 -34.42
C PRO A 385 2.24 3.80 -33.22
N HIS A 386 2.81 2.61 -33.33
CA HIS A 386 3.35 1.83 -32.21
C HIS A 386 4.49 2.53 -31.45
N TYR A 387 5.30 3.35 -32.10
CA TYR A 387 6.35 4.12 -31.45
C TYR A 387 5.85 5.04 -30.32
N ARG A 388 4.54 5.35 -30.32
CA ARG A 388 3.91 6.18 -29.28
C ARG A 388 3.59 5.43 -28.00
N LYS A 389 3.53 4.09 -28.03
CA LYS A 389 3.16 3.26 -26.88
C LYS A 389 4.25 3.33 -25.81
N ASN A 390 4.01 4.18 -24.82
CA ASN A 390 4.88 4.42 -23.67
C ASN A 390 3.99 4.61 -22.45
N ALA A 391 3.50 3.50 -21.88
CA ALA A 391 2.65 3.57 -20.69
C ALA A 391 3.50 3.94 -19.47
N PHE A 392 3.10 4.97 -18.74
CA PHE A 392 3.63 5.30 -17.43
C PHE A 392 2.65 4.79 -16.38
N ASP A 393 2.62 3.48 -16.15
CA ASP A 393 1.59 2.77 -15.41
C ASP A 393 1.26 3.37 -14.02
N ALA A 394 2.26 3.88 -13.29
CA ALA A 394 1.96 4.54 -12.02
C ALA A 394 1.37 5.94 -12.24
N GLY A 395 1.97 6.73 -13.14
CA GLY A 395 1.59 8.11 -13.41
C GLY A 395 0.30 8.31 -14.20
N GLU A 396 -0.07 7.36 -15.06
CA GLU A 396 -1.18 7.46 -16.03
C GLU A 396 -2.38 6.59 -15.64
N ASP A 397 -2.17 5.49 -14.90
CA ASP A 397 -3.25 4.59 -14.45
C ASP A 397 -3.32 4.47 -12.92
N GLY A 398 -2.16 4.36 -12.26
CA GLY A 398 -2.00 4.22 -10.81
C GLY A 398 -1.89 2.76 -10.37
N LEU A 399 -0.71 2.35 -9.90
CA LEU A 399 -0.46 0.97 -9.44
C LEU A 399 -1.36 0.58 -8.28
N GLY A 400 -1.57 1.51 -7.34
CA GLY A 400 -2.40 1.25 -6.16
C GLY A 400 -3.89 1.18 -6.48
N LYS A 401 -4.38 2.00 -7.42
CA LYS A 401 -5.78 1.95 -7.88
C LYS A 401 -6.11 0.62 -8.55
N ASN A 402 -5.16 0.09 -9.29
CA ASN A 402 -5.30 -1.15 -10.04
C ASN A 402 -4.94 -2.40 -9.21
N ALA A 403 -4.73 -2.24 -7.90
CA ALA A 403 -4.33 -3.34 -7.02
C ALA A 403 -5.48 -4.32 -6.72
N HIS A 404 -5.13 -5.59 -6.52
CA HIS A 404 -6.10 -6.67 -6.31
C HIS A 404 -6.35 -6.97 -4.82
N SER A 405 -7.54 -7.47 -4.53
CA SER A 405 -7.81 -8.18 -3.28
C SER A 405 -7.19 -9.58 -3.31
N LEU A 406 -6.16 -9.81 -2.51
CA LEU A 406 -5.39 -11.06 -2.51
C LEU A 406 -6.08 -12.15 -1.70
N LYS A 407 -6.11 -13.37 -2.25
CA LYS A 407 -6.75 -14.55 -1.67
C LYS A 407 -5.74 -15.48 -1.00
N LYS A 408 -6.04 -15.85 0.25
CA LYS A 408 -5.25 -16.83 1.01
C LYS A 408 -5.23 -18.18 0.31
N GLY A 409 -4.04 -18.76 0.14
CA GLY A 409 -3.84 -20.08 -0.48
C GLY A 409 -3.77 -20.06 -2.00
N CYS A 410 -4.13 -18.94 -2.64
CA CYS A 410 -3.93 -18.72 -4.07
C CYS A 410 -2.79 -17.73 -4.29
N ASP A 411 -3.00 -16.47 -3.90
CA ASP A 411 -2.04 -15.38 -4.13
C ASP A 411 -0.96 -15.34 -3.04
N CYS A 412 -1.34 -15.64 -1.79
CA CYS A 412 -0.43 -15.64 -0.64
C CYS A 412 -0.57 -16.94 0.18
N LEU A 413 0.53 -17.69 0.32
CA LEU A 413 0.58 -19.00 0.97
C LEU A 413 1.29 -18.96 2.32
N GLY A 414 0.75 -19.68 3.31
CA GLY A 414 1.28 -19.74 4.68
C GLY A 414 0.42 -19.01 5.70
N LEU A 415 1.05 -18.48 6.76
CA LEU A 415 0.39 -17.65 7.76
C LEU A 415 0.52 -16.18 7.35
N ILE A 416 -0.58 -15.64 6.82
CA ILE A 416 -0.60 -14.32 6.18
C ILE A 416 -1.27 -13.28 7.10
N ARG A 417 -0.67 -12.10 7.19
CA ARG A 417 -1.30 -10.87 7.67
C ARG A 417 -1.63 -9.98 6.48
N TYR A 418 -2.87 -9.55 6.37
CA TYR A 418 -3.32 -8.64 5.33
C TYR A 418 -3.48 -7.20 5.83
N PHE A 419 -3.32 -6.25 4.91
CA PHE A 419 -3.69 -4.84 5.07
C PHE A 419 -4.67 -4.46 3.96
N ASP A 420 -5.66 -3.64 4.32
CA ASP A 420 -6.62 -3.07 3.38
C ASP A 420 -6.16 -1.66 2.97
N ALA A 421 -6.65 -1.17 1.83
CA ALA A 421 -6.50 0.22 1.42
C ALA A 421 -7.85 0.89 1.21
N HIS A 422 -7.92 2.17 1.59
CA HIS A 422 -9.11 3.00 1.42
C HIS A 422 -8.76 4.18 0.50
N MET A 423 -9.48 4.32 -0.59
CA MET A 423 -9.21 5.31 -1.62
C MET A 423 -10.51 5.98 -2.06
N SER A 424 -10.42 7.12 -2.74
CA SER A 424 -11.58 7.69 -3.42
C SER A 424 -11.73 7.07 -4.81
N ASN A 425 -12.96 6.78 -5.20
CA ASN A 425 -13.28 6.66 -6.62
C ASN A 425 -13.38 8.05 -7.27
N PHE A 426 -13.53 8.06 -8.59
CA PHE A 426 -13.46 9.28 -9.38
C PHE A 426 -14.63 10.24 -9.15
N ILE A 427 -15.76 9.76 -8.63
CA ILE A 427 -16.87 10.62 -8.19
C ILE A 427 -16.77 11.00 -6.70
N GLY A 428 -15.67 10.66 -6.02
CA GLY A 428 -15.42 11.01 -4.62
C GLY A 428 -16.07 10.09 -3.57
N GLY A 429 -16.66 8.97 -3.99
CA GLY A 429 -17.06 7.89 -3.07
C GLY A 429 -15.82 7.19 -2.50
N VAL A 430 -15.96 6.58 -1.32
CA VAL A 430 -14.88 5.77 -0.74
C VAL A 430 -14.98 4.33 -1.23
N GLU A 431 -13.86 3.80 -1.71
CA GLU A 431 -13.70 2.40 -2.07
C GLU A 431 -12.64 1.77 -1.18
N THR A 432 -12.90 0.53 -0.78
CA THR A 432 -11.97 -0.28 0.02
C THR A 432 -11.55 -1.49 -0.78
N ILE A 433 -10.25 -1.65 -0.96
CA ILE A 433 -9.67 -2.88 -1.49
C ILE A 433 -9.21 -3.70 -0.28
N GLU A 434 -9.99 -4.72 0.05
CA GLU A 434 -9.67 -5.64 1.14
C GLU A 434 -8.47 -6.50 0.76
N ASN A 435 -7.61 -6.84 1.72
CA ASN A 435 -6.47 -7.73 1.53
C ASN A 435 -5.51 -7.30 0.41
N VAL A 436 -5.33 -6.00 0.19
CA VAL A 436 -4.53 -5.46 -0.92
C VAL A 436 -3.03 -5.70 -0.75
N VAL A 437 -2.54 -5.71 0.49
CA VAL A 437 -1.15 -6.09 0.80
C VAL A 437 -1.18 -7.35 1.65
N CYS A 438 -0.40 -8.34 1.25
CA CYS A 438 -0.14 -9.51 2.07
C CYS A 438 1.27 -9.46 2.65
N MET A 439 1.38 -9.81 3.94
CA MET A 439 2.63 -9.87 4.68
C MET A 439 2.79 -11.23 5.35
N HIS A 440 3.95 -11.85 5.17
CA HIS A 440 4.30 -13.10 5.80
C HIS A 440 5.82 -13.22 5.95
N GLU A 441 6.27 -14.12 6.82
CA GLU A 441 7.68 -14.53 6.83
C GLU A 441 7.81 -15.91 6.21
N GLU A 442 8.95 -16.16 5.57
CA GLU A 442 9.23 -17.46 4.99
C GLU A 442 10.68 -17.89 5.23
N ASP A 443 10.90 -19.19 5.25
CA ASP A 443 12.23 -19.77 5.19
C ASP A 443 12.90 -19.38 3.87
N HIS A 444 14.15 -18.94 3.94
CA HIS A 444 14.91 -18.50 2.78
C HIS A 444 16.23 -19.27 2.67
N GLY A 445 16.16 -20.59 2.90
CA GLY A 445 17.29 -21.49 2.77
C GLY A 445 18.36 -21.29 3.84
N MET A 446 19.62 -21.52 3.48
CA MET A 446 20.77 -21.44 4.38
C MET A 446 21.30 -20.01 4.43
N LEU A 447 21.39 -19.42 5.63
CA LEU A 447 21.99 -18.10 5.83
C LEU A 447 23.51 -18.18 5.74
N TRP A 448 24.11 -19.09 6.50
CA TRP A 448 25.52 -19.41 6.44
C TRP A 448 25.77 -20.82 6.99
N LYS A 449 26.87 -21.43 6.55
CA LYS A 449 27.38 -22.70 7.06
C LYS A 449 28.89 -22.70 7.01
N HIS A 450 29.51 -23.23 8.06
CA HIS A 450 30.94 -23.45 8.12
C HIS A 450 31.23 -24.83 8.72
N VAL A 451 32.26 -25.49 8.21
CA VAL A 451 32.81 -26.71 8.78
C VAL A 451 34.30 -26.48 8.97
N ASP A 452 34.76 -26.47 10.22
CA ASP A 452 36.17 -26.38 10.54
C ASP A 452 36.75 -27.78 10.66
N TRP A 453 37.55 -28.18 9.67
CA TRP A 453 38.16 -29.50 9.63
C TRP A 453 39.18 -29.75 10.75
N ARG A 454 39.76 -28.69 11.34
CA ARG A 454 40.76 -28.83 12.40
C ARG A 454 40.14 -29.19 13.74
N SER A 455 39.00 -28.58 14.06
CA SER A 455 38.22 -28.89 15.26
C SER A 455 37.19 -30.01 15.04
N GLY A 456 36.84 -30.30 13.78
CA GLY A 456 35.74 -31.19 13.42
C GLY A 456 34.35 -30.56 13.62
N HIS A 457 34.28 -29.27 13.95
CA HIS A 457 33.03 -28.58 14.26
C HIS A 457 32.30 -28.15 12.99
N ALA A 458 30.98 -28.40 12.94
CA ALA A 458 30.10 -27.97 11.87
C ALA A 458 28.99 -27.08 12.43
N GLU A 459 28.82 -25.90 11.83
CA GLU A 459 27.86 -24.90 12.26
C GLU A 459 27.02 -24.43 11.07
N VAL A 460 25.70 -24.32 11.25
CA VAL A 460 24.75 -23.87 10.22
C VAL A 460 23.66 -22.98 10.81
N ARG A 461 23.29 -21.94 10.08
CA ARG A 461 22.10 -21.12 10.35
C ARG A 461 21.24 -21.01 9.10
N ARG A 462 19.93 -21.04 9.30
CA ARG A 462 18.94 -20.82 8.23
C ARG A 462 18.58 -19.35 8.14
N SER A 463 18.23 -18.91 6.94
CA SER A 463 17.75 -17.57 6.68
C SER A 463 16.22 -17.53 6.72
N ARG A 464 15.67 -16.36 7.03
CA ARG A 464 14.27 -16.03 6.81
C ARG A 464 14.19 -14.65 6.18
N ARG A 465 13.11 -14.40 5.45
CA ARG A 465 12.76 -13.05 4.99
C ARG A 465 11.32 -12.74 5.35
N LEU A 466 11.05 -11.47 5.61
CA LEU A 466 9.71 -10.92 5.67
C LEU A 466 9.35 -10.41 4.28
N VAL A 467 8.23 -10.86 3.75
CA VAL A 467 7.70 -10.48 2.43
C VAL A 467 6.48 -9.59 2.66
N LEU A 468 6.45 -8.46 1.97
CA LEU A 468 5.28 -7.62 1.79
C LEU A 468 5.06 -7.47 0.29
N SER A 469 3.86 -7.79 -0.17
CA SER A 469 3.54 -7.76 -1.59
C SER A 469 2.12 -7.30 -1.84
N PHE A 470 1.94 -6.64 -2.99
CA PHE A 470 0.65 -6.40 -3.62
C PHE A 470 0.78 -6.80 -5.10
N VAL A 471 -0.34 -7.00 -5.78
CA VAL A 471 -0.42 -7.29 -7.22
C VAL A 471 -1.39 -6.29 -7.83
N CYS A 472 -1.10 -5.78 -9.03
CA CYS A 472 -1.97 -4.84 -9.72
C CYS A 472 -2.03 -5.14 -11.22
N THR A 473 -3.21 -5.01 -11.82
CA THR A 473 -3.36 -5.22 -13.27
C THR A 473 -3.55 -3.90 -14.00
N VAL A 474 -2.60 -3.57 -14.88
CA VAL A 474 -2.72 -2.44 -15.81
C VAL A 474 -2.93 -3.00 -17.20
N ALA A 475 -4.20 -3.03 -17.63
CA ALA A 475 -4.64 -3.65 -18.87
C ALA A 475 -4.16 -5.12 -19.01
N ASN A 476 -3.14 -5.36 -19.83
CA ASN A 476 -2.61 -6.68 -20.16
C ASN A 476 -1.40 -7.11 -19.28
N TYR A 477 -1.01 -6.31 -18.29
CA TYR A 477 0.10 -6.58 -17.37
C TYR A 477 -0.41 -6.90 -15.97
N GLU A 478 0.34 -7.72 -15.22
CA GLU A 478 0.12 -8.05 -13.80
C GLU A 478 1.33 -7.74 -12.91
#